data_AF-A0A653C7C0-F1
#
_entry.id   AF-A0A653C7C0-F1
#
_cell.length_a   1.000
_cell.length_b   1.000
_cell.length_c   1.000
_cell.angle_alpha   90.00
_cell.angle_beta   90.00
_cell.angle_gamma   90.00
#
_symmetry.space_group_name_H-M   'P 1'
#
loop_
_entity.id
_entity.type
_entity.pdbx_description
1 polymer ?
#
loop_
_entity_poly.entity_id
_entity_poly.type
_entity_poly.pdbx_seq_one_letter_code
_entity_poly.pdbx_strand_id
1 'polypeptide(L)'
;MQALAHASIKQLSLIDNMHNLKIPSYGTRIMMQVSPGSTIKYFVRDELFSTAIMNMGTEKHMELANAAQEGKIFGCYALTEIAHSSNVRKMRCTATYDKQKKVFVLNTPDFEAAKCWVGGLGQMATHAIIYAMLVIDGNNYGLHSFVVPIRNPKTLLPYPGLIVGDMGEKIGLNGIDNGFIEFDNYEIPKDSLLNKLGDVTDEGKYTTPFKDPKKRHGAALGLLSGGRVNIGVVCMLELGNNLDLTKKPKFQLWSTKLINTDCCPFWQPYTFSETSILTCQKPSIISLSIE
;
A
#
# COMPACT_ATOMS: atom_id res chain seq x y z
N MET A 1 -21.80 -32.34 11.20
CA MET A 1 -20.56 -31.55 11.09
C MET A 1 -19.98 -31.55 9.66
N GLN A 2 -19.85 -32.71 8.99
CA GLN A 2 -19.31 -32.81 7.62
C GLN A 2 -20.15 -32.11 6.52
N ALA A 3 -21.49 -32.07 6.65
CA ALA A 3 -22.36 -31.39 5.68
C ALA A 3 -22.18 -29.86 5.70
N LEU A 4 -22.00 -29.27 6.88
CA LEU A 4 -21.69 -27.84 7.03
C LEU A 4 -20.31 -27.51 6.44
N ALA A 5 -19.30 -28.36 6.68
CA ALA A 5 -17.97 -28.17 6.10
C ALA A 5 -17.97 -28.22 4.57
N HIS A 6 -18.77 -29.09 3.94
CA HIS A 6 -18.90 -29.12 2.48
C HIS A 6 -19.65 -27.92 1.90
N ALA A 7 -20.71 -27.46 2.56
CA ALA A 7 -21.42 -26.25 2.16
C ALA A 7 -20.52 -25.01 2.25
N SER A 8 -19.68 -24.92 3.30
CA SER A 8 -18.71 -23.83 3.48
C SER A 8 -17.61 -23.84 2.42
N ILE A 9 -17.12 -25.02 2.00
CA ILE A 9 -16.10 -25.12 0.94
C ILE A 9 -16.68 -24.72 -0.42
N LYS A 10 -17.92 -25.12 -0.71
CA LYS A 10 -18.60 -24.74 -1.95
C LYS A 10 -18.76 -23.22 -2.07
N GLN A 11 -19.09 -22.53 -0.97
CA GLN A 11 -19.18 -21.06 -0.94
C GLN A 11 -17.84 -20.32 -1.15
N LEU A 12 -16.72 -21.04 -1.11
CA LEU A 12 -15.38 -20.47 -1.33
C LEU A 12 -14.85 -20.80 -2.73
N SER A 13 -15.56 -21.64 -3.50
CA SER A 13 -15.14 -22.03 -4.85
C SER A 13 -15.24 -20.86 -5.83
N LEU A 14 -14.24 -20.73 -6.69
CA LEU A 14 -14.21 -19.69 -7.72
C LEU A 14 -15.44 -19.78 -8.65
N ILE A 15 -15.85 -21.00 -9.01
CA ILE A 15 -16.99 -21.26 -9.90
C ILE A 15 -18.29 -20.79 -9.24
N ASP A 16 -18.53 -21.15 -7.99
CA ASP A 16 -19.72 -20.72 -7.25
C ASP A 16 -19.71 -19.20 -7.05
N ASN A 17 -18.54 -18.60 -6.80
CA ASN A 17 -18.41 -17.15 -6.71
C ASN A 17 -18.81 -16.46 -8.02
N MET A 18 -18.37 -16.98 -9.18
CA MET A 18 -18.72 -16.44 -10.50
C MET A 18 -20.23 -16.50 -10.78
N HIS A 19 -20.93 -17.54 -10.33
CA HIS A 19 -22.38 -17.63 -10.46
C HIS A 19 -23.14 -16.65 -9.54
N ASN A 20 -22.47 -16.03 -8.57
CA ASN A 20 -23.07 -15.15 -7.57
C ASN A 20 -22.60 -13.68 -7.67
N LEU A 21 -22.11 -13.26 -8.84
CA LEU A 21 -21.63 -11.88 -9.11
C LEU A 21 -22.64 -10.76 -8.83
N LYS A 22 -23.94 -11.08 -8.75
CA LYS A 22 -24.99 -10.12 -8.34
C LYS A 22 -24.80 -9.58 -6.91
N ILE A 23 -24.01 -10.26 -6.08
CA ILE A 23 -23.67 -9.81 -4.73
C ILE A 23 -22.26 -9.18 -4.80
N PRO A 24 -22.10 -7.87 -4.49
CA PRO A 24 -20.86 -7.13 -4.71
C PRO A 24 -19.61 -7.76 -4.06
N SER A 25 -19.77 -8.36 -2.88
CA SER A 25 -18.66 -9.00 -2.16
C SER A 25 -18.02 -10.16 -2.91
N TYR A 26 -18.72 -10.82 -3.83
CA TYR A 26 -18.15 -11.90 -4.65
C TYR A 26 -17.19 -11.39 -5.72
N GLY A 27 -17.37 -10.15 -6.22
CA GLY A 27 -16.43 -9.53 -7.15
C GLY A 27 -15.04 -9.42 -6.52
N THR A 28 -14.94 -8.82 -5.33
CA THR A 28 -13.69 -8.69 -4.58
C THR A 28 -13.05 -10.04 -4.26
N ARG A 29 -13.87 -11.06 -3.94
CA ARG A 29 -13.39 -12.43 -3.70
C ARG A 29 -12.72 -13.02 -4.93
N ILE A 30 -13.38 -12.95 -6.09
CA ILE A 30 -12.86 -13.46 -7.36
C ILE A 30 -11.55 -12.76 -7.71
N MET A 31 -11.50 -11.44 -7.61
CA MET A 31 -10.28 -10.68 -7.91
C MET A 31 -9.12 -11.10 -6.99
N MET A 32 -9.39 -11.31 -5.69
CA MET A 32 -8.38 -11.77 -4.75
C MET A 32 -7.84 -13.16 -5.11
N GLN A 33 -8.72 -14.08 -5.53
CA GLN A 33 -8.34 -15.45 -5.90
C GLN A 33 -7.56 -15.52 -7.23
N VAL A 34 -7.82 -14.60 -8.17
CA VAL A 34 -7.21 -14.60 -9.52
C VAL A 34 -5.95 -13.73 -9.59
N SER A 35 -5.99 -12.54 -8.97
CA SER A 35 -4.89 -11.59 -8.98
C SER A 35 -4.82 -10.84 -7.64
N PRO A 36 -4.27 -11.49 -6.59
CA PRO A 36 -4.23 -10.90 -5.25
C PRO A 36 -3.39 -9.62 -5.21
N GLY A 37 -2.28 -9.56 -5.94
CA GLY A 37 -1.40 -8.38 -5.99
C GLY A 37 -2.12 -7.14 -6.53
N SER A 38 -2.77 -7.25 -7.69
CA SER A 38 -3.52 -6.15 -8.29
C SER A 38 -4.73 -5.76 -7.45
N THR A 39 -5.38 -6.74 -6.82
CA THR A 39 -6.52 -6.50 -5.92
C THR A 39 -6.12 -5.68 -4.70
N ILE A 40 -5.00 -6.03 -4.06
CA ILE A 40 -4.48 -5.26 -2.92
C ILE A 40 -4.06 -3.86 -3.37
N LYS A 41 -3.40 -3.73 -4.53
CA LYS A 41 -3.04 -2.42 -5.08
C LYS A 41 -4.26 -1.53 -5.33
N TYR A 42 -5.34 -2.09 -5.88
CA TYR A 42 -6.62 -1.41 -6.04
C TYR A 42 -7.19 -0.98 -4.67
N PHE A 43 -7.23 -1.89 -3.69
CA PHE A 43 -7.76 -1.62 -2.36
C PHE A 43 -7.00 -0.50 -1.63
N VAL A 44 -5.66 -0.50 -1.69
CA VAL A 44 -4.85 0.55 -1.07
C VAL A 44 -5.16 1.92 -1.68
N ARG A 45 -5.29 1.97 -3.01
CA ARG A 45 -5.60 3.19 -3.75
C ARG A 45 -7.02 3.70 -3.46
N ASP A 46 -8.03 2.85 -3.60
CA ASP A 46 -9.43 3.26 -3.64
C ASP A 46 -10.04 3.33 -2.25
N GLU A 47 -9.82 2.29 -1.45
CA GLU A 47 -10.47 2.14 -0.16
C GLU A 47 -9.63 2.77 0.95
N LEU A 48 -8.37 2.38 1.10
CA LEU A 48 -7.57 2.81 2.25
C LEU A 48 -7.28 4.31 2.22
N PHE A 49 -6.86 4.85 1.08
CA PHE A 49 -6.57 6.28 0.93
C PHE A 49 -7.82 7.16 1.09
N SER A 50 -8.89 6.88 0.33
CA SER A 50 -10.12 7.68 0.38
C SER A 50 -10.78 7.60 1.76
N THR A 51 -10.83 6.41 2.36
CA THR A 51 -11.37 6.22 3.72
C THR A 51 -10.54 6.93 4.77
N ALA A 52 -9.22 7.00 4.60
CA ALA A 52 -8.36 7.78 5.49
C ALA A 52 -8.71 9.27 5.45
N ILE A 53 -8.93 9.83 4.26
CA ILE A 53 -9.36 11.22 4.09
C ILE A 53 -10.75 11.44 4.71
N MET A 54 -11.72 10.58 4.41
CA MET A 54 -13.09 10.73 4.94
C MET A 54 -13.15 10.64 6.47
N ASN A 55 -12.35 9.75 7.07
CA ASN A 55 -12.40 9.51 8.51
C ASN A 55 -11.54 10.47 9.33
N MET A 56 -10.38 10.91 8.82
CA MET A 56 -9.44 11.77 9.55
C MET A 56 -9.41 13.20 9.05
N GLY A 57 -9.90 13.46 7.85
CA GLY A 57 -10.06 14.80 7.31
C GLY A 57 -11.35 15.47 7.77
N THR A 58 -11.41 16.77 7.48
CA THR A 58 -12.60 17.64 7.53
C THR A 58 -13.06 17.98 6.11
N GLU A 59 -14.13 18.77 5.97
CA GLU A 59 -14.74 19.17 4.69
C GLU A 59 -13.73 19.64 3.63
N LYS A 60 -12.70 20.40 4.04
CA LYS A 60 -11.65 20.89 3.14
C LYS A 60 -10.87 19.81 2.39
N HIS A 61 -10.91 18.55 2.82
CA HIS A 61 -10.21 17.45 2.17
C HIS A 61 -11.11 16.62 1.25
N MET A 62 -12.42 16.85 1.25
CA MET A 62 -13.36 16.01 0.52
C MET A 62 -13.17 16.08 -1.00
N GLU A 63 -12.66 17.21 -1.51
CA GLU A 63 -12.27 17.32 -2.92
C GLU A 63 -11.19 16.32 -3.32
N LEU A 64 -10.23 16.02 -2.43
CA LEU A 64 -9.20 15.01 -2.67
C LEU A 64 -9.79 13.60 -2.67
N ALA A 65 -10.74 13.31 -1.77
CA ALA A 65 -11.44 12.03 -1.77
C ALA A 65 -12.24 11.83 -3.07
N ASN A 66 -12.95 12.86 -3.53
CA ASN A 66 -13.69 12.83 -4.79
C ASN A 66 -12.75 12.65 -5.98
N ALA A 67 -11.63 13.40 -6.02
CA ALA A 67 -10.64 13.27 -7.08
C ALA A 67 -10.02 11.85 -7.13
N ALA A 68 -9.85 11.18 -5.98
CA ALA A 68 -9.37 9.81 -5.93
C ALA A 68 -10.40 8.82 -6.51
N GLN A 69 -11.67 8.97 -6.14
CA GLN A 69 -12.79 8.16 -6.65
C GLN A 69 -13.00 8.33 -8.16
N GLU A 70 -12.85 9.55 -8.66
CA GLU A 70 -12.91 9.86 -10.10
C GLU A 70 -11.65 9.42 -10.86
N GLY A 71 -10.63 8.92 -10.16
CA GLY A 71 -9.37 8.46 -10.74
C GLY A 71 -8.46 9.57 -11.27
N LYS A 72 -8.68 10.82 -10.84
CA LYS A 72 -7.79 11.96 -11.15
C LYS A 72 -6.50 11.91 -10.34
N ILE A 73 -6.54 11.31 -9.15
CA ILE A 73 -5.37 11.08 -8.31
C ILE A 73 -5.30 9.62 -7.84
N PHE A 74 -4.08 9.18 -7.52
CA PHE A 74 -3.79 7.83 -7.06
C PHE A 74 -3.16 7.91 -5.68
N GLY A 75 -3.86 7.34 -4.69
CA GLY A 75 -3.46 7.37 -3.31
C GLY A 75 -2.62 6.18 -2.87
N CYS A 76 -1.80 6.37 -1.85
CA CYS A 76 -1.20 5.30 -1.07
C CYS A 76 -1.13 5.68 0.42
N TYR A 77 -0.70 4.75 1.28
CA TYR A 77 -0.71 4.91 2.73
C TYR A 77 0.66 4.57 3.32
N ALA A 78 1.36 5.56 3.85
CA ALA A 78 2.72 5.46 4.36
C ALA A 78 2.78 5.70 5.87
N LEU A 79 2.79 4.59 6.61
CA LEU A 79 2.96 4.59 8.06
C LEU A 79 4.35 4.08 8.44
N THR A 80 4.65 2.85 8.05
CA THR A 80 5.88 2.10 8.38
C THR A 80 7.14 2.84 7.94
N GLU A 81 8.14 2.84 8.84
CA GLU A 81 9.51 3.25 8.56
C GLU A 81 10.44 2.03 8.57
N ILE A 82 11.61 2.15 7.94
CA ILE A 82 12.63 1.07 7.90
C ILE A 82 12.92 0.52 9.30
N ALA A 83 13.15 1.40 10.30
CA ALA A 83 13.45 0.98 11.67
C ALA A 83 12.20 0.74 12.54
N HIS A 84 11.01 1.22 12.14
CA HIS A 84 9.84 1.27 13.00
C HIS A 84 8.54 0.87 12.27
N SER A 85 7.97 -0.27 12.68
CA SER A 85 6.64 -0.73 12.29
C SER A 85 5.73 -0.88 13.51
N SER A 86 5.94 -1.94 14.33
CA SER A 86 5.08 -2.24 15.48
C SER A 86 5.08 -1.15 16.55
N ASN A 87 6.20 -0.42 16.70
CA ASN A 87 6.32 0.67 17.65
C ASN A 87 6.22 2.05 16.96
N VAL A 88 5.01 2.37 16.51
CA VAL A 88 4.70 3.63 15.81
C VAL A 88 4.99 4.91 16.62
N ARG A 89 5.17 4.81 17.96
CA ARG A 89 5.52 5.96 18.80
C ARG A 89 6.97 6.41 18.64
N LYS A 90 7.83 5.52 18.13
CA LYS A 90 9.24 5.80 17.89
C LYS A 90 9.53 6.25 16.47
N MET A 91 8.51 6.40 15.62
CA MET A 91 8.67 6.95 14.28
C MET A 91 9.38 8.29 14.31
N ARG A 92 10.25 8.51 13.32
CA ARG A 92 11.22 9.62 13.32
C ARG A 92 11.03 10.58 12.16
N CYS A 93 10.26 10.22 11.14
CA CYS A 93 9.82 11.18 10.13
C CYS A 93 9.04 12.32 10.83
N THR A 94 9.42 13.57 10.58
CA THR A 94 8.81 14.74 11.22
C THR A 94 8.01 15.57 10.23
N ALA A 95 6.99 16.26 10.73
CA ALA A 95 6.30 17.34 10.04
C ALA A 95 6.35 18.58 10.95
N THR A 96 7.26 19.50 10.66
CA THR A 96 7.48 20.70 11.48
C THR A 96 6.68 21.87 10.93
N TYR A 97 5.85 22.50 11.76
CA TYR A 97 5.05 23.64 11.33
C TYR A 97 5.88 24.92 11.25
N ASP A 98 5.94 25.54 10.07
CA ASP A 98 6.47 26.88 9.85
C ASP A 98 5.33 27.90 9.83
N LYS A 99 5.28 28.75 10.86
CA LYS A 99 4.24 29.76 11.05
C LYS A 99 4.32 30.91 10.03
N GLN A 100 5.51 31.24 9.56
CA GLN A 100 5.71 32.38 8.65
C GLN A 100 5.14 32.03 7.27
N LYS A 101 5.43 30.81 6.82
CA LYS A 101 4.98 30.29 5.52
C LYS A 101 3.62 29.61 5.58
N LYS A 102 3.14 29.23 6.78
CA LYS A 102 1.93 28.43 7.01
C LYS A 102 1.99 27.08 6.27
N VAL A 103 3.14 26.41 6.40
CA VAL A 103 3.41 25.10 5.79
C VAL A 103 3.88 24.10 6.86
N PHE A 104 3.77 22.82 6.56
CA PHE A 104 4.53 21.80 7.27
C PHE A 104 5.75 21.42 6.43
N VAL A 105 6.91 21.35 7.08
CA VAL A 105 8.15 20.87 6.50
C VAL A 105 8.30 19.40 6.90
N LEU A 106 8.13 18.51 5.93
CA LEU A 106 8.36 17.08 6.09
C LEU A 106 9.85 16.77 5.97
N ASN A 107 10.38 15.99 6.90
CA ASN A 107 11.79 15.62 6.87
C ASN A 107 12.01 14.18 7.33
N THR A 108 12.88 13.49 6.61
CA THR A 108 13.43 12.18 6.96
C THR A 108 14.84 12.39 7.51
N PRO A 109 15.07 12.23 8.83
CA PRO A 109 16.37 12.54 9.43
C PRO A 109 17.53 11.65 8.95
N ASP A 110 17.23 10.41 8.58
CA ASP A 110 18.17 9.44 8.01
C ASP A 110 17.39 8.28 7.35
N PHE A 111 18.11 7.37 6.68
CA PHE A 111 17.52 6.23 5.96
C PHE A 111 16.63 5.33 6.83
N GLU A 112 16.94 5.16 8.11
CA GLU A 112 16.12 4.32 9.00
C GLU A 112 14.72 4.91 9.25
N ALA A 113 14.55 6.22 9.05
CA ALA A 113 13.27 6.92 9.11
C ALA A 113 12.56 7.02 7.74
N ALA A 114 13.15 6.49 6.67
CA ALA A 114 12.50 6.39 5.37
C ALA A 114 11.21 5.58 5.49
N LYS A 115 10.13 6.05 4.87
CA LYS A 115 8.90 5.26 4.78
C LYS A 115 9.14 4.10 3.84
N CYS A 116 8.65 2.91 4.18
CA CYS A 116 8.88 1.70 3.39
C CYS A 116 7.65 0.80 3.35
N TRP A 117 7.69 -0.19 2.45
CA TRP A 117 6.59 -1.12 2.18
C TRP A 117 5.27 -0.44 1.75
N VAL A 118 5.35 0.79 1.25
CA VAL A 118 4.16 1.58 0.88
C VAL A 118 3.60 1.05 -0.43
N GLY A 119 2.50 0.29 -0.35
CA GLY A 119 1.88 -0.31 -1.54
C GLY A 119 1.36 0.74 -2.52
N GLY A 120 1.74 0.64 -3.79
CA GLY A 120 1.34 1.58 -4.85
C GLY A 120 2.26 2.80 -5.01
N LEU A 121 3.21 3.01 -4.10
CA LEU A 121 4.10 4.17 -4.11
C LEU A 121 5.21 4.07 -5.15
N GLY A 122 5.70 2.84 -5.41
CA GLY A 122 6.88 2.62 -6.24
C GLY A 122 6.77 3.33 -7.58
N GLN A 123 5.59 3.25 -8.22
CA GLN A 123 5.42 3.72 -9.60
C GLN A 123 4.21 4.64 -9.80
N MET A 124 3.11 4.44 -9.08
CA MET A 124 1.82 5.03 -9.48
C MET A 124 1.27 6.13 -8.57
N ALA A 125 1.53 6.10 -7.26
CA ALA A 125 0.87 7.02 -6.35
C ALA A 125 1.24 8.48 -6.63
N THR A 126 0.23 9.31 -6.88
CA THR A 126 0.40 10.77 -7.02
C THR A 126 0.27 11.47 -5.69
N HIS A 127 -0.44 10.87 -4.74
CA HIS A 127 -0.62 11.36 -3.38
C HIS A 127 -0.42 10.23 -2.38
N ALA A 128 -0.01 10.58 -1.16
CA ALA A 128 0.16 9.64 -0.08
C ALA A 128 -0.42 10.19 1.23
N ILE A 129 -1.03 9.32 2.03
CA ILE A 129 -1.24 9.63 3.45
C ILE A 129 0.06 9.32 4.18
N ILE A 130 0.79 10.35 4.60
CA ILE A 130 2.05 10.24 5.33
C ILE A 130 1.77 10.38 6.82
N TYR A 131 2.24 9.43 7.62
CA TYR A 131 2.28 9.58 9.07
C TYR A 131 3.63 10.13 9.52
N ALA A 132 3.61 11.24 10.24
CA ALA A 132 4.82 11.88 10.75
C ALA A 132 4.60 12.42 12.18
N MET A 133 5.69 12.62 12.91
CA MET A 133 5.67 13.28 14.21
C MET A 133 5.46 14.78 14.01
N LEU A 134 4.33 15.30 14.46
CA LEU A 134 4.00 16.71 14.38
C LEU A 134 4.89 17.50 15.35
N VAL A 135 5.62 18.48 14.85
CA VAL A 135 6.48 19.36 15.65
C VAL A 135 6.03 20.81 15.47
N ILE A 136 5.84 21.52 16.58
CA ILE A 136 5.47 22.95 16.58
C ILE A 136 6.30 23.65 17.65
N ASP A 137 7.03 24.71 17.27
CA ASP A 137 7.96 25.44 18.16
C ASP A 137 8.92 24.50 18.93
N GLY A 138 9.43 23.47 18.25
CA GLY A 138 10.33 22.45 18.85
C GLY A 138 9.63 21.40 19.73
N ASN A 139 8.34 21.52 20.00
CA ASN A 139 7.58 20.56 20.80
C ASN A 139 6.95 19.47 19.92
N ASN A 140 7.06 18.21 20.34
CA ASN A 140 6.51 17.06 19.62
C ASN A 140 5.10 16.71 20.13
N TYR A 141 4.10 16.80 19.25
CA TYR A 141 2.68 16.51 19.52
C TYR A 141 2.27 15.08 19.12
N GLY A 142 3.27 14.26 18.75
CA GLY A 142 3.13 12.88 18.37
C GLY A 142 2.62 12.69 16.96
N LEU A 143 2.27 11.44 16.66
CA LEU A 143 1.95 10.98 15.32
C LEU A 143 0.67 11.64 14.78
N HIS A 144 0.76 12.21 13.58
CA HIS A 144 -0.33 12.80 12.80
C HIS A 144 -0.25 12.33 11.35
N SER A 145 -1.35 12.46 10.62
CA SER A 145 -1.46 12.06 9.21
C SER A 145 -1.66 13.28 8.32
N PHE A 146 -0.96 13.26 7.18
CA PHE A 146 -0.94 14.35 6.20
C PHE A 146 -1.25 13.77 4.82
N VAL A 147 -2.08 14.44 4.04
CA VAL A 147 -2.24 14.13 2.61
C VAL A 147 -1.20 14.91 1.81
N VAL A 148 -0.24 14.20 1.24
CA VAL A 148 0.97 14.76 0.65
C VAL A 148 1.00 14.49 -0.85
N PRO A 149 1.16 15.52 -1.70
CA PRO A 149 1.40 15.32 -3.12
C PRO A 149 2.82 14.77 -3.32
N ILE A 150 2.94 13.66 -4.04
CA ILE A 150 4.20 12.93 -4.27
C ILE A 150 4.68 13.05 -5.71
N ARG A 151 3.76 12.90 -6.67
CA ARG A 151 4.07 12.95 -8.11
C ARG A 151 3.11 13.90 -8.82
N ASN A 152 3.58 14.49 -9.91
CA ASN A 152 2.70 15.21 -10.83
C ASN A 152 1.69 14.21 -11.44
N PRO A 153 0.37 14.44 -11.34
CA PRO A 153 -0.62 13.47 -11.82
C PRO A 153 -0.61 13.18 -13.32
N LYS A 154 0.01 14.04 -14.13
CA LYS A 154 0.10 13.87 -15.59
C LYS A 154 1.40 13.18 -16.01
N THR A 155 2.52 13.55 -15.40
CA THR A 155 3.85 13.05 -15.81
C THR A 155 4.35 11.91 -14.93
N LEU A 156 3.75 11.70 -13.75
CA LEU A 156 4.17 10.77 -12.70
C LEU A 156 5.61 10.99 -12.21
N LEU A 157 6.22 12.13 -12.54
CA LEU A 157 7.51 12.52 -11.97
C LEU A 157 7.34 12.96 -10.52
N PRO A 158 8.24 12.54 -9.61
CA PRO A 158 8.20 12.97 -8.22
C PRO A 158 8.50 14.48 -8.11
N TYR A 159 7.89 15.14 -7.13
CA TYR A 159 8.22 16.54 -6.85
C TYR A 159 9.63 16.68 -6.25
N PRO A 160 10.31 17.84 -6.45
CA PRO A 160 11.60 18.12 -5.82
C PRO A 160 11.54 17.98 -4.29
N GLY A 161 12.65 17.53 -3.68
CA GLY A 161 12.71 17.25 -2.23
C GLY A 161 12.16 15.87 -1.83
N LEU A 162 11.72 15.05 -2.80
CA LEU A 162 11.27 13.69 -2.58
C LEU A 162 12.19 12.68 -3.26
N ILE A 163 12.67 11.70 -2.50
CA ILE A 163 13.33 10.51 -3.04
C ILE A 163 12.34 9.36 -2.95
N VAL A 164 11.86 8.86 -4.09
CA VAL A 164 10.85 7.80 -4.17
C VAL A 164 11.36 6.68 -5.06
N GLY A 165 11.23 5.44 -4.63
CA GLY A 165 11.64 4.27 -5.41
C GLY A 165 10.82 3.03 -5.11
N ASP A 166 10.99 2.02 -5.96
CA ASP A 166 10.43 0.67 -5.78
C ASP A 166 11.35 -0.16 -4.86
N MET A 167 10.78 -0.98 -3.99
CA MET A 167 11.51 -1.87 -3.08
C MET A 167 11.99 -3.15 -3.77
N GLY A 168 11.51 -3.43 -4.98
CA GLY A 168 11.91 -4.56 -5.80
C GLY A 168 11.08 -5.83 -5.57
N GLU A 169 11.71 -6.95 -5.93
CA GLU A 169 11.08 -8.27 -5.89
C GLU A 169 10.78 -8.71 -4.45
N LYS A 170 9.62 -9.34 -4.29
CA LYS A 170 9.13 -9.90 -3.03
C LYS A 170 8.89 -11.39 -3.21
N ILE A 171 8.85 -12.12 -2.10
CA ILE A 171 8.47 -13.55 -2.08
C ILE A 171 7.08 -13.82 -2.70
N GLY A 172 6.20 -12.82 -2.73
CA GLY A 172 4.89 -12.90 -3.33
C GLY A 172 4.27 -11.53 -3.49
N LEU A 173 3.04 -11.49 -4.03
CA LEU A 173 2.30 -10.25 -4.29
C LEU A 173 3.10 -9.25 -5.15
N ASN A 174 3.88 -9.73 -6.13
CA ASN A 174 4.67 -8.84 -6.99
C ASN A 174 3.84 -7.92 -7.91
N GLY A 175 2.51 -8.11 -7.97
CA GLY A 175 1.59 -7.17 -8.61
C GLY A 175 1.37 -5.85 -7.85
N ILE A 176 1.83 -5.74 -6.60
CA ILE A 176 1.88 -4.46 -5.87
C ILE A 176 3.31 -3.91 -5.84
N ASP A 177 3.44 -2.68 -6.33
CA ASP A 177 4.67 -1.87 -6.33
C ASP A 177 4.84 -1.23 -4.97
N ASN A 178 5.37 -2.01 -4.01
CA ASN A 178 5.76 -1.48 -2.71
C ASN A 178 6.95 -0.54 -2.90
N GLY A 179 6.79 0.71 -2.48
CA GLY A 179 7.84 1.71 -2.57
C GLY A 179 8.38 2.15 -1.21
N PHE A 180 9.42 2.96 -1.30
CA PHE A 180 9.94 3.76 -0.21
C PHE A 180 9.89 5.26 -0.55
N ILE A 181 9.91 6.10 0.48
CA ILE A 181 10.04 7.55 0.31
C ILE A 181 10.84 8.19 1.44
N GLU A 182 11.70 9.12 1.05
CA GLU A 182 12.42 10.03 1.94
C GLU A 182 12.05 11.47 1.59
N PHE A 183 11.98 12.31 2.62
CA PHE A 183 11.67 13.73 2.52
C PHE A 183 12.91 14.54 2.87
N ASP A 184 13.35 15.40 1.96
CA ASP A 184 14.36 16.44 2.21
C ASP A 184 13.65 17.78 2.32
N ASN A 185 13.36 18.18 3.55
CA ASN A 185 12.71 19.46 3.90
C ASN A 185 11.53 19.82 2.99
N TYR A 186 10.68 18.84 2.70
CA TYR A 186 9.61 18.97 1.72
C TYR A 186 8.43 19.76 2.29
N GLU A 187 8.15 20.92 1.71
CA GLU A 187 7.08 21.82 2.16
C GLU A 187 5.71 21.41 1.62
N ILE A 188 4.73 21.31 2.51
CA ILE A 188 3.32 21.10 2.18
C ILE A 188 2.43 22.17 2.82
N PRO A 189 1.33 22.61 2.18
CA PRO A 189 0.41 23.56 2.79
C PRO A 189 -0.13 23.06 4.13
N LYS A 190 -0.43 23.98 5.06
CA LYS A 190 -1.06 23.62 6.35
C LYS A 190 -2.32 22.75 6.18
N ASP A 191 -3.09 22.98 5.13
CA ASP A 191 -4.32 22.22 4.85
C ASP A 191 -4.09 20.77 4.43
N SER A 192 -2.84 20.35 4.28
CA SER A 192 -2.47 18.95 4.10
C SER A 192 -2.65 18.12 5.36
N LEU A 193 -2.77 18.73 6.55
CA LEU A 193 -3.01 18.03 7.81
C LEU A 193 -4.46 17.52 7.88
N LEU A 194 -4.63 16.20 8.00
CA LEU A 194 -5.92 15.57 8.28
C LEU A 194 -6.35 15.86 9.72
N ASN A 195 -7.04 16.99 9.88
CA ASN A 195 -7.13 17.71 11.15
C ASN A 195 -8.31 17.31 12.07
N LYS A 196 -9.04 16.22 11.80
CA LYS A 196 -10.19 15.83 12.63
C LYS A 196 -9.79 15.37 14.04
N LEU A 197 -8.58 14.83 14.20
CA LEU A 197 -8.08 14.32 15.49
C LEU A 197 -7.19 15.33 16.23
N GLY A 198 -6.74 16.38 15.56
CA GLY A 198 -5.86 17.41 16.07
C GLY A 198 -5.55 18.41 14.97
N ASP A 199 -5.54 19.70 15.29
CA ASP A 199 -5.39 20.78 14.34
C ASP A 199 -4.36 21.81 14.83
N VAL A 200 -3.89 22.63 13.90
CA VAL A 200 -2.90 23.69 14.12
C VAL A 200 -3.46 25.01 13.59
N THR A 201 -3.59 26.01 14.46
CA THR A 201 -3.99 27.37 14.03
C THR A 201 -2.86 28.04 13.23
N ASP A 202 -3.15 29.14 12.54
CA ASP A 202 -2.15 29.88 11.76
C ASP A 202 -0.98 30.34 12.64
N GLU A 203 -1.26 30.71 13.89
CA GLU A 203 -0.29 31.13 14.92
C GLU A 203 0.51 29.96 15.51
N GLY A 204 0.21 28.73 15.07
CA GLY A 204 0.82 27.50 15.53
C GLY A 204 0.34 27.05 16.91
N LYS A 205 -0.91 27.35 17.26
CA LYS A 205 -1.52 26.75 18.46
C LYS A 205 -2.09 25.38 18.11
N TYR A 206 -1.62 24.34 18.81
CA TYR A 206 -2.19 23.00 18.69
C TYR A 206 -3.53 22.89 19.42
N THR A 207 -4.51 22.25 18.78
CA THR A 207 -5.83 21.96 19.37
C THR A 207 -6.23 20.51 19.09
N THR A 208 -6.99 19.88 19.98
CA THR A 208 -7.47 18.51 19.77
C THR A 208 -8.77 18.28 20.54
N PRO A 209 -9.74 17.52 19.99
CA PRO A 209 -10.94 17.14 20.73
C PRO A 209 -10.67 16.10 21.83
N PHE A 210 -9.47 15.51 21.88
CA PHE A 210 -9.10 14.48 22.84
C PHE A 210 -8.43 15.07 24.07
N LYS A 211 -9.00 14.79 25.25
CA LYS A 211 -8.35 15.12 26.54
C LYS A 211 -7.17 14.19 26.86
N ASP A 212 -7.27 12.91 26.48
CA ASP A 212 -6.25 11.90 26.74
C ASP A 212 -5.40 11.64 25.47
N PRO A 213 -4.09 11.94 25.49
CA PRO A 213 -3.18 11.68 24.38
C PRO A 213 -3.14 10.21 23.93
N LYS A 214 -3.33 9.24 24.85
CA LYS A 214 -3.35 7.81 24.51
C LYS A 214 -4.56 7.46 23.66
N LYS A 215 -5.73 8.05 23.95
CA LYS A 215 -6.95 7.85 23.16
C LYS A 215 -6.83 8.49 21.78
N ARG A 216 -6.23 9.68 21.67
CA ARG A 216 -5.93 10.31 20.37
C ARG A 216 -5.05 9.41 19.52
N HIS A 217 -3.98 8.88 20.11
CA HIS A 217 -3.06 7.99 19.42
C HIS A 217 -3.75 6.71 18.93
N GLY A 218 -4.63 6.11 19.74
CA GLY A 218 -5.46 4.98 19.33
C GLY A 218 -6.40 5.33 18.17
N ALA A 219 -7.03 6.52 18.20
CA ALA A 219 -7.90 6.99 17.14
C ALA A 219 -7.14 7.21 15.81
N ALA A 220 -5.91 7.74 15.85
CA ALA A 220 -5.07 7.95 14.67
C ALA A 220 -4.71 6.64 13.93
N LEU A 221 -4.70 5.53 14.66
CA LEU A 221 -4.47 4.17 14.14
C LEU A 221 -5.78 3.40 13.89
N GLY A 222 -6.92 3.99 14.22
CA GLY A 222 -8.24 3.35 14.16
C GLY A 222 -8.58 2.85 12.75
N LEU A 223 -8.12 3.55 11.71
CA LEU A 223 -8.26 3.16 10.31
C LEU A 223 -7.73 1.76 9.99
N LEU A 224 -6.68 1.32 10.68
CA LEU A 224 -6.08 0.01 10.46
C LEU A 224 -7.02 -1.12 10.90
N SER A 225 -8.04 -0.83 11.71
CA SER A 225 -9.00 -1.84 12.16
C SER A 225 -9.83 -2.41 11.01
N GLY A 226 -10.24 -1.57 10.05
CA GLY A 226 -10.95 -2.04 8.85
C GLY A 226 -10.11 -2.99 8.02
N GLY A 227 -8.83 -2.64 7.79
CA GLY A 227 -7.88 -3.51 7.11
C GLY A 227 -7.68 -4.86 7.81
N ARG A 228 -7.64 -4.89 9.15
CA ARG A 228 -7.52 -6.14 9.93
C ARG A 228 -8.71 -7.08 9.74
N VAL A 229 -9.93 -6.54 9.71
CA VAL A 229 -11.13 -7.34 9.44
C VAL A 229 -11.07 -7.92 8.02
N ASN A 230 -10.64 -7.11 7.04
CA ASN A 230 -10.52 -7.57 5.67
C ASN A 230 -9.47 -8.68 5.49
N ILE A 231 -8.32 -8.57 6.17
CA ILE A 231 -7.29 -9.64 6.15
C ILE A 231 -7.88 -10.98 6.62
N GLY A 232 -8.72 -10.98 7.67
CA GLY A 232 -9.40 -12.19 8.12
C GLY A 232 -10.29 -12.82 7.05
N VAL A 233 -10.99 -11.99 6.27
CA VAL A 233 -11.81 -12.45 5.13
C VAL A 233 -10.93 -13.03 4.02
N VAL A 234 -9.82 -12.37 3.69
CA VAL A 234 -8.87 -12.86 2.67
C VAL A 234 -8.28 -14.21 3.07
N CYS A 235 -7.83 -14.37 4.32
CA CYS A 235 -7.32 -15.64 4.82
C CYS A 235 -8.35 -16.78 4.69
N MET A 236 -9.63 -16.48 4.99
CA MET A 236 -10.71 -17.46 4.85
C MET A 236 -10.90 -17.93 3.40
N LEU A 237 -10.79 -17.02 2.42
CA LEU A 237 -10.91 -17.32 0.99
C LEU A 237 -9.75 -18.19 0.50
N GLU A 238 -8.52 -17.85 0.88
CA GLU A 238 -7.33 -18.61 0.48
C GLU A 238 -7.31 -20.01 1.10
N LEU A 239 -7.75 -20.15 2.34
CA LEU A 239 -7.93 -21.47 2.96
C LEU A 239 -8.96 -22.32 2.20
N GLY A 240 -10.07 -21.73 1.79
CA GLY A 240 -11.09 -22.41 0.97
C GLY A 240 -10.56 -22.93 -0.35
N ASN A 241 -9.81 -22.09 -1.07
CA ASN A 241 -9.17 -22.46 -2.33
C ASN A 241 -8.21 -23.64 -2.18
N ASN A 242 -7.31 -23.57 -1.20
CA ASN A 242 -6.33 -24.64 -0.97
C ASN A 242 -7.01 -25.96 -0.57
N LEU A 243 -8.07 -25.90 0.23
CA LEU A 243 -8.84 -27.10 0.60
C LEU A 243 -9.55 -27.73 -0.60
N ASP A 244 -10.10 -26.93 -1.53
CA ASP A 244 -10.69 -27.48 -2.77
C ASP A 244 -9.62 -28.18 -3.64
N LEU A 245 -8.44 -27.57 -3.80
CA LEU A 245 -7.33 -28.17 -4.56
C LEU A 245 -6.86 -29.50 -3.97
N THR A 246 -6.78 -29.62 -2.64
CA THR A 246 -6.37 -30.88 -1.98
C THR A 246 -7.40 -32.00 -2.09
N LYS A 247 -8.67 -31.66 -2.36
CA LYS A 247 -9.76 -32.65 -2.54
C LYS A 247 -9.91 -33.12 -3.98
N LYS A 248 -9.30 -32.45 -4.96
CA LYS A 248 -9.29 -32.91 -6.36
C LYS A 248 -8.38 -34.13 -6.49
N PRO A 249 -8.83 -35.23 -7.12
CA PRO A 249 -7.97 -36.39 -7.36
C PRO A 249 -6.76 -35.96 -8.20
N LYS A 250 -5.56 -36.47 -7.85
CA LYS A 250 -4.26 -36.17 -8.48
C LYS A 250 -4.24 -36.23 -10.02
N PHE A 251 -5.24 -36.83 -10.65
CA PHE A 251 -5.39 -36.96 -12.09
C PHE A 251 -5.75 -35.68 -12.84
N GLN A 252 -6.25 -34.62 -12.18
CA GLN A 252 -6.64 -33.36 -12.86
C GLN A 252 -5.56 -32.26 -12.83
N LEU A 253 -4.44 -32.46 -12.12
CA LEU A 253 -3.35 -31.48 -12.02
C LEU A 253 -2.46 -31.41 -13.28
N TRP A 254 -2.69 -32.28 -14.27
CA TRP A 254 -1.96 -32.26 -15.55
C TRP A 254 -2.56 -31.29 -16.59
N SER A 255 -3.80 -30.80 -16.42
CA SER A 255 -4.44 -29.94 -17.43
C SER A 255 -4.32 -28.42 -17.16
N THR A 256 -3.87 -27.99 -15.99
CA THR A 256 -3.73 -26.55 -15.64
C THR A 256 -2.34 -25.97 -15.84
N LYS A 257 -1.38 -26.74 -16.37
CA LYS A 257 -0.09 -26.20 -16.85
C LYS A 257 -0.13 -25.56 -18.23
N LEU A 258 -1.30 -25.47 -18.88
CA LEU A 258 -1.46 -24.97 -20.25
C LEU A 258 -1.94 -23.52 -20.37
N ILE A 259 -1.99 -22.76 -19.27
CA ILE A 259 -2.25 -21.30 -19.33
C ILE A 259 -1.03 -20.59 -18.74
N ASN A 260 0.12 -20.74 -19.39
CA ASN A 260 1.22 -19.80 -19.25
C ASN A 260 1.98 -19.75 -20.59
N THR A 261 1.77 -18.64 -21.29
CA THR A 261 2.72 -18.02 -22.24
C THR A 261 3.28 -18.87 -23.39
N ASP A 262 2.47 -19.10 -24.43
CA ASP A 262 2.95 -19.41 -25.80
C ASP A 262 3.36 -18.12 -26.54
N CYS A 263 4.24 -17.31 -25.92
CA CYS A 263 4.91 -16.18 -26.58
C CYS A 263 6.41 -16.15 -26.21
N CYS A 264 7.13 -17.26 -26.38
CA CYS A 264 8.59 -17.24 -26.57
C CYS A 264 9.11 -18.62 -26.99
N PRO A 265 9.58 -18.84 -28.23
CA PRO A 265 9.99 -20.15 -28.70
C PRO A 265 11.50 -20.35 -28.55
N PHE A 266 12.03 -20.41 -27.34
CA PHE A 266 13.38 -20.94 -27.09
C PHE A 266 13.45 -21.37 -25.65
N TRP A 267 13.49 -22.68 -25.36
CA TRP A 267 14.17 -23.34 -24.24
C TRP A 267 13.75 -24.82 -24.22
N GLN A 268 14.67 -25.72 -24.59
CA GLN A 268 14.52 -27.17 -24.38
C GLN A 268 14.79 -27.53 -22.90
N PRO A 269 14.18 -28.60 -22.36
CA PRO A 269 14.33 -28.94 -20.94
C PRO A 269 15.67 -29.64 -20.67
N TYR A 270 16.47 -29.08 -19.75
CA TYR A 270 17.61 -29.77 -19.15
C TYR A 270 17.23 -30.37 -17.79
N THR A 271 17.59 -31.64 -17.61
CA THR A 271 17.49 -32.40 -16.35
C THR A 271 18.62 -32.01 -15.40
N PHE A 272 18.29 -31.72 -14.14
CA PHE A 272 19.28 -31.44 -13.09
C PHE A 272 19.92 -32.75 -12.59
N SER A 273 21.26 -32.78 -12.52
CA SER A 273 22.01 -33.65 -11.63
C SER A 273 22.96 -32.79 -10.78
N GLU A 274 23.21 -33.25 -9.57
CA GLU A 274 23.83 -32.51 -8.46
C GLU A 274 25.29 -32.08 -8.73
N THR A 275 25.72 -31.08 -7.95
CA THR A 275 27.09 -30.59 -7.74
C THR A 275 27.79 -29.89 -8.90
N SER A 276 27.86 -28.55 -8.86
CA SER A 276 29.12 -27.79 -8.80
C SER A 276 28.90 -26.27 -8.87
N ILE A 277 29.73 -25.57 -8.12
CA ILE A 277 29.87 -24.11 -7.96
C ILE A 277 30.17 -23.47 -9.31
N LEU A 278 29.47 -22.38 -9.68
CA LEU A 278 29.92 -21.51 -10.78
C LEU A 278 29.76 -20.01 -10.46
N THR A 279 30.91 -19.37 -10.58
CA THR A 279 31.24 -17.94 -10.58
C THR A 279 30.54 -17.14 -11.68
N CYS A 280 30.24 -15.88 -11.37
CA CYS A 280 29.69 -14.87 -12.28
C CYS A 280 30.68 -14.48 -13.39
N GLN A 281 30.30 -14.63 -14.66
CA GLN A 281 30.95 -13.98 -15.81
C GLN A 281 30.04 -12.87 -16.36
N LYS A 282 30.63 -11.69 -16.60
CA LYS A 282 30.01 -10.45 -17.08
C LYS A 282 29.33 -10.61 -18.46
N PRO A 283 28.30 -9.80 -18.78
CA PRO A 283 27.68 -9.80 -20.10
C PRO A 283 28.48 -8.96 -21.11
N SER A 284 28.64 -9.49 -22.32
CA SER A 284 29.20 -8.81 -23.49
C SER A 284 28.14 -7.99 -24.24
N ILE A 285 28.58 -6.80 -24.65
CA ILE A 285 27.87 -5.74 -25.37
C ILE A 285 27.50 -6.19 -26.79
N ILE A 286 26.26 -5.96 -27.23
CA ILE A 286 25.84 -6.08 -28.64
C ILE A 286 25.86 -4.68 -29.26
N SER A 287 26.71 -4.51 -30.28
CA SER A 287 26.79 -3.35 -31.16
C SER A 287 25.67 -3.39 -32.21
N LEU A 288 24.90 -2.31 -32.33
CA LEU A 288 24.04 -2.02 -33.47
C LEU A 288 24.87 -1.33 -34.56
N SER A 289 24.91 -1.91 -35.76
CA SER A 289 25.36 -1.25 -36.99
C SER A 289 24.16 -0.89 -37.85
N ILE A 290 24.15 0.37 -38.28
CA ILE A 290 23.19 1.01 -39.18
C ILE A 290 23.64 0.74 -40.62
N GLU A 291 22.73 0.23 -41.45
CA GLU A 291 22.60 0.54 -42.88
C GLU A 291 21.11 0.63 -43.23
#